data_AF-A0A154R6C0-F1
#
_entry.id   AF-A0A154R6C0-F1
#
_cell.length_a   1.000
_cell.length_b   1.000
_cell.length_c   1.000
_cell.angle_alpha   90.00
_cell.angle_beta   90.00
_cell.angle_gamma   90.00
#
_symmetry.space_group_name_H-M   'P 1'
#
loop_
_entity.id
_entity.type
_entity.pdbx_description
1 polymer ?
#
loop_
_entity_poly.entity_id
_entity_poly.type
_entity_poly.pdbx_seq_one_letter_code
_entity_poly.pdbx_strand_id
1 'polypeptide(L)'
;MSMLQAGATHRARVLRALGVTPWVRRAPPPAVVPARDEPVAAAGSVACVVVLPQGCGTRELDLVGRALGACGAALARAARVTVSGGRLAGEVPVARAYLVFGETQAHALGRALPAAVMRDAQIVLADEPALVLARAEAKRRLWNALRSLRRALAAAGK
;
A
#
# COMPACT_ATOMS: atom_id res chain seq x y z
N MET A 1 -0.22 22.36 22.95
CA MET A 1 0.55 21.31 22.23
C MET A 1 1.59 21.95 21.30
N SER A 2 2.69 22.50 21.82
CA SER A 2 3.69 23.28 21.01
C SER A 2 5.16 22.90 21.21
N MET A 3 5.49 21.91 22.05
CA MET A 3 6.90 21.58 22.34
C MET A 3 7.61 20.82 21.21
N LEU A 4 6.91 20.03 20.40
CA LEU A 4 7.49 19.27 19.29
C LEU A 4 7.97 20.15 18.12
N GLN A 5 7.33 21.31 17.92
CA GLN A 5 7.65 22.22 16.81
C GLN A 5 8.95 22.99 17.06
N ALA A 6 9.19 23.40 18.32
CA ALA A 6 10.40 24.12 18.73
C ALA A 6 11.68 23.28 18.50
N GLY A 7 11.62 21.98 18.76
CA GLY A 7 12.74 21.06 18.55
C GLY A 7 13.13 20.88 17.08
N ALA A 8 12.14 20.83 16.18
CA ALA A 8 12.38 20.69 14.74
C ALA A 8 13.07 21.94 14.16
N THR A 9 12.65 23.14 14.57
CA THR A 9 13.24 24.41 14.13
C THR A 9 14.66 24.61 14.67
N HIS A 10 14.92 24.17 15.91
CA HIS A 10 16.27 24.22 16.49
C HIS A 10 17.24 23.26 15.76
N ARG A 11 16.83 22.00 15.54
CA ARG A 11 17.62 21.01 14.80
C ARG A 11 17.95 21.47 13.37
N ALA A 12 16.99 22.06 12.66
CA ALA A 12 17.20 22.58 11.32
C ALA A 12 18.25 23.72 11.28
N ARG A 13 18.35 24.54 12.33
CA ARG A 13 19.38 25.58 12.46
C ARG A 13 20.77 24.99 12.70
N VAL A 14 20.87 24.04 13.63
CA VAL A 14 22.15 23.36 13.93
C VAL A 14 22.69 22.65 12.69
N LEU A 15 21.85 21.91 11.96
CA LEU A 15 22.28 21.22 10.74
C LEU A 15 22.81 22.20 9.68
N ARG A 16 22.15 23.35 9.48
CA ARG A 16 22.62 24.38 8.56
C ARG A 16 23.94 25.01 8.99
N ALA A 17 24.14 25.23 10.29
CA ALA A 17 25.41 25.74 10.82
C ALA A 17 26.59 24.77 10.57
N LEU A 18 26.31 23.47 10.49
CA LEU A 18 27.29 22.44 10.15
C LEU A 18 27.49 22.25 8.63
N GLY A 19 26.94 23.12 7.79
CA GLY A 19 27.00 23.00 6.33
C GLY A 19 26.09 21.91 5.76
N VAL A 20 25.25 21.28 6.58
CA VAL A 20 24.29 20.25 6.15
C VAL A 20 22.99 20.92 5.73
N THR A 21 22.61 20.76 4.46
CA THR A 21 21.31 21.22 3.95
C THR A 21 20.28 20.09 4.06
N PRO A 22 19.35 20.12 5.05
CA PRO A 22 18.37 19.06 5.19
C PRO A 22 17.34 19.11 4.07
N TRP A 23 17.14 17.98 3.38
CA TRP A 23 16.06 17.83 2.41
C TRP A 23 14.72 17.76 3.15
N VAL A 24 13.89 18.79 2.99
CA VAL A 24 12.54 18.82 3.56
C VAL A 24 11.55 18.30 2.54
N ARG A 25 10.73 17.32 2.94
CA ARG A 25 9.61 16.86 2.11
C ARG A 25 8.60 17.99 2.00
N ARG A 26 8.24 18.40 0.78
CA ARG A 26 7.15 19.38 0.57
C ARG A 26 5.88 18.80 1.19
N ALA A 27 5.40 19.42 2.26
CA ALA A 27 4.08 19.13 2.77
C ALA A 27 3.06 19.71 1.76
N PRO A 28 2.04 18.95 1.34
CA PRO A 28 0.89 19.56 0.69
C PRO A 28 0.29 20.61 1.64
N PRO A 29 -0.34 21.67 1.12
CA PRO A 29 -1.04 22.64 1.96
C PRO A 29 -1.99 21.89 2.89
N PRO A 30 -2.13 22.32 4.17
CA PRO A 30 -3.01 21.65 5.10
C PRO A 30 -4.41 21.63 4.48
N ALA A 31 -4.87 20.43 4.13
CA ALA A 31 -6.25 20.25 3.75
C ALA A 31 -7.05 20.66 4.99
N VAL A 32 -7.89 21.69 4.86
CA VAL A 32 -8.93 21.97 5.84
C VAL A 32 -9.77 20.70 5.88
N VAL A 33 -9.59 19.91 6.92
CA VAL A 33 -10.38 18.71 7.15
C VAL A 33 -11.67 19.24 7.75
N PRO A 34 -12.81 19.27 7.03
CA PRO A 34 -14.07 19.45 7.72
C PRO A 34 -14.19 18.31 8.73
N ALA A 35 -14.65 18.61 9.94
CA ALA A 35 -14.99 17.60 10.93
C ALA A 35 -16.00 16.65 10.27
N ARG A 36 -15.49 15.54 9.75
CA ARG A 36 -16.29 14.40 9.35
C ARG A 36 -16.45 13.60 10.62
N ASP A 37 -17.68 13.53 11.12
CA ASP A 37 -18.10 12.39 11.93
C ASP A 37 -17.52 11.14 11.29
N GLU A 38 -16.69 10.40 12.03
CA GLU A 38 -16.21 9.12 11.57
C GLU A 38 -17.44 8.25 11.31
N PRO A 39 -17.74 7.86 10.06
CA PRO A 39 -18.59 6.72 9.90
C PRO A 39 -17.76 5.56 10.42
N VAL A 40 -18.24 4.92 11.48
CA VAL A 40 -17.91 3.51 11.76
C VAL A 40 -18.01 2.82 10.42
N ALA A 41 -16.87 2.38 9.89
CA ALA A 41 -16.82 1.71 8.60
C ALA A 41 -17.63 0.42 8.77
N ALA A 42 -18.91 0.49 8.39
CA ALA A 42 -19.67 -0.69 8.00
C ALA A 42 -18.76 -1.50 7.06
N ALA A 43 -18.78 -2.83 7.20
CA ALA A 43 -18.01 -3.79 6.41
C ALA A 43 -18.17 -3.54 4.90
N GLY A 44 -17.45 -2.55 4.41
CA GLY A 44 -17.71 -1.82 3.17
C GLY A 44 -16.52 -2.01 2.27
N SER A 45 -16.81 -2.41 1.04
CA SER A 45 -15.84 -2.79 0.03
C SER A 45 -14.57 -1.92 0.05
N VAL A 46 -13.42 -2.53 0.30
CA VAL A 46 -12.15 -1.80 0.30
C VAL A 46 -11.73 -1.56 -1.15
N ALA A 47 -11.11 -0.41 -1.45
CA ALA A 47 -10.68 -0.12 -2.80
C ALA A 47 -9.63 -1.13 -3.32
N CYS A 48 -8.71 -1.57 -2.45
CA CYS A 48 -7.64 -2.48 -2.79
C CYS A 48 -7.30 -3.41 -1.63
N VAL A 49 -7.01 -4.67 -1.94
CA VAL A 49 -6.45 -5.67 -1.02
C VAL A 49 -5.09 -6.10 -1.54
N VAL A 50 -4.13 -6.26 -0.64
CA VAL A 50 -2.77 -6.73 -0.94
C VAL A 50 -2.56 -8.08 -0.28
N VAL A 51 -2.27 -9.10 -1.09
CA VAL A 51 -2.03 -10.47 -0.64
C VAL A 51 -0.53 -10.75 -0.65
N LEU A 52 0.01 -11.11 0.52
CA LEU A 52 1.44 -11.31 0.75
C LEU A 52 1.75 -12.75 1.16
N PRO A 53 2.96 -13.26 0.85
CA PRO A 53 3.47 -14.47 1.50
C PRO A 53 3.55 -14.27 3.02
N GLN A 54 3.35 -15.34 3.79
CA GLN A 54 3.75 -15.34 5.19
C GLN A 54 5.28 -15.27 5.29
N GLY A 55 5.78 -14.65 6.35
CA GLY A 55 7.22 -14.61 6.63
C GLY A 55 7.99 -13.50 5.91
N CYS A 56 7.29 -12.53 5.28
CA CYS A 56 7.95 -11.35 4.74
C CYS A 56 8.79 -10.63 5.81
N GLY A 57 10.04 -10.33 5.47
CA GLY A 57 10.93 -9.57 6.34
C GLY A 57 10.53 -8.10 6.45
N THR A 58 11.03 -7.40 7.48
CA THR A 58 10.74 -5.97 7.71
C THR A 58 11.09 -5.10 6.51
N ARG A 59 12.25 -5.33 5.88
CA ARG A 59 12.70 -4.59 4.69
C ARG A 59 11.78 -4.77 3.48
N GLU A 60 11.23 -5.96 3.32
CA GLU A 60 10.30 -6.28 2.23
C GLU A 60 8.97 -5.56 2.46
N LEU A 61 8.45 -5.64 3.69
CA LEU A 61 7.22 -4.94 4.09
C LEU A 61 7.36 -3.42 4.00
N ASP A 62 8.53 -2.87 4.34
CA ASP A 62 8.85 -1.46 4.20
C ASP A 62 8.89 -1.03 2.73
N LEU A 63 9.51 -1.82 1.86
CA LEU A 63 9.54 -1.56 0.42
C LEU A 63 8.11 -1.55 -0.14
N VAL A 64 7.31 -2.57 0.17
CA VAL A 64 5.93 -2.68 -0.28
C VAL A 64 5.11 -1.50 0.24
N GLY A 65 5.24 -1.17 1.53
CA GLY A 65 4.57 -0.02 2.14
C GLY A 65 4.93 1.31 1.47
N ARG A 66 6.21 1.55 1.19
CA ARG A 66 6.67 2.76 0.48
C ARG A 66 6.17 2.80 -0.95
N ALA A 67 6.18 1.68 -1.67
CA ALA A 67 5.69 1.58 -3.04
C ALA A 67 4.18 1.90 -3.11
N LEU A 68 3.38 1.31 -2.22
CA LEU A 68 1.94 1.59 -2.11
C LEU A 68 1.68 3.06 -1.71
N GLY A 69 2.43 3.57 -0.73
CA GLY A 69 2.35 4.96 -0.29
C GLY A 69 2.66 5.97 -1.40
N ALA A 70 3.60 5.65 -2.29
CA ALA A 70 3.94 6.49 -3.44
C ALA A 70 2.83 6.55 -4.51
N CYS A 71 1.93 5.57 -4.54
CA CYS A 71 0.84 5.52 -5.52
C CYS A 71 -0.49 6.11 -5.01
N GLY A 72 -0.51 6.68 -3.80
CA GLY A 72 -1.62 7.48 -3.27
C GLY A 72 -2.47 6.80 -2.21
N ALA A 73 -3.41 7.56 -1.62
CA ALA A 73 -4.13 7.18 -0.40
C ALA A 73 -5.00 5.92 -0.52
N ALA A 74 -5.48 5.58 -1.72
CA ALA A 74 -6.28 4.37 -1.93
C ALA A 74 -5.43 3.09 -1.80
N LEU A 75 -4.21 3.10 -2.33
CA LEU A 75 -3.28 1.99 -2.24
C LEU A 75 -2.53 1.97 -0.91
N ALA A 76 -2.23 3.15 -0.34
CA ALA A 76 -1.59 3.26 0.98
C ALA A 76 -2.45 2.66 2.10
N ARG A 77 -3.78 2.73 1.98
CA ARG A 77 -4.75 2.19 2.94
C ARG A 77 -5.26 0.79 2.56
N ALA A 78 -4.63 0.13 1.59
CA ALA A 78 -5.06 -1.20 1.16
C ALA A 78 -4.98 -2.19 2.34
N ALA A 79 -6.02 -3.00 2.49
CA ALA A 79 -6.01 -4.07 3.48
C ALA A 79 -4.95 -5.11 3.11
N ARG A 80 -4.25 -5.65 4.11
CA ARG A 80 -3.18 -6.65 3.90
C ARG A 80 -3.62 -7.99 4.45
N VAL A 81 -3.50 -9.01 3.61
CA VAL A 81 -3.79 -10.40 3.98
C VAL A 81 -2.55 -11.24 3.68
N THR A 82 -2.24 -12.18 4.56
CA THR A 82 -1.12 -13.11 4.39
C THR A 82 -1.62 -14.48 3.99
N VAL A 83 -0.79 -15.24 3.26
CA VAL A 83 -1.07 -16.63 2.91
C VAL A 83 -0.15 -17.55 3.69
N SER A 84 -0.75 -18.48 4.45
CA SER A 84 -0.08 -19.51 5.24
C SER A 84 -0.58 -20.89 4.80
N GLY A 85 0.34 -21.83 4.52
CA GLY A 85 -0.04 -23.19 4.09
C GLY A 85 -0.94 -23.22 2.84
N GLY A 86 -0.78 -22.26 1.93
CA GLY A 86 -1.62 -22.12 0.73
C GLY A 86 -3.05 -21.63 0.99
N ARG A 87 -3.37 -21.19 2.21
CA ARG A 87 -4.67 -20.58 2.58
C ARG A 87 -4.47 -19.15 3.04
N LEU A 88 -5.47 -18.31 2.82
CA LEU A 88 -5.46 -16.94 3.32
C LEU A 88 -5.71 -16.95 4.84
N ALA A 89 -4.95 -16.14 5.57
CA ALA A 89 -5.12 -15.97 7.00
C ALA A 89 -6.35 -15.09 7.26
N GLY A 90 -7.48 -15.73 7.58
CA GLY A 90 -8.75 -15.06 7.87
C GLY A 90 -9.61 -14.78 6.65
N GLU A 91 -10.69 -14.03 6.86
CA GLU A 91 -11.60 -13.63 5.79
C GLU A 91 -10.97 -12.58 4.88
N VAL A 92 -11.15 -12.74 3.57
CA VAL A 92 -10.68 -11.77 2.58
C VAL A 92 -11.80 -10.77 2.31
N PRO A 93 -11.58 -9.47 2.58
CA PRO A 93 -12.60 -8.47 2.29
C PRO A 93 -12.83 -8.37 0.77
N VAL A 94 -14.09 -8.15 0.40
CA VAL A 94 -14.46 -7.88 -0.99
C VAL A 94 -13.87 -6.53 -1.39
N ALA A 95 -13.12 -6.52 -2.50
CA ALA A 95 -12.44 -5.35 -2.99
C ALA A 95 -12.53 -5.25 -4.51
N ARG A 96 -12.38 -4.01 -4.98
CA ARG A 96 -12.40 -3.69 -6.41
C ARG A 96 -11.13 -4.16 -7.12
N ALA A 97 -10.04 -4.26 -6.36
CA ALA A 97 -8.75 -4.65 -6.86
C ALA A 97 -7.99 -5.50 -5.84
N TYR A 98 -7.25 -6.47 -6.35
CA TYR A 98 -6.35 -7.34 -5.60
C TYR A 98 -4.96 -7.26 -6.21
N LEU A 99 -3.96 -6.91 -5.39
CA LEU A 99 -2.56 -7.01 -5.73
C LEU A 99 -1.97 -8.24 -5.03
N VAL A 100 -1.49 -9.22 -5.79
CA VAL A 100 -1.07 -10.52 -5.26
C VAL A 100 0.41 -10.73 -5.53
N PHE A 101 1.17 -10.93 -4.45
CA PHE A 101 2.62 -11.15 -4.53
C PHE A 101 2.94 -12.65 -4.54
N GLY A 102 3.25 -13.18 -5.73
CA GLY A 102 3.60 -14.58 -5.95
C GLY A 102 2.45 -15.48 -6.45
N GLU A 103 2.82 -16.59 -7.08
CA GLU A 103 1.86 -17.52 -7.70
C GLU A 103 1.09 -18.34 -6.67
N THR A 104 1.74 -18.78 -5.58
CA THR A 104 1.09 -19.53 -4.50
C THR A 104 -0.03 -18.70 -3.87
N GLN A 105 0.17 -17.39 -3.76
CA GLN A 105 -0.79 -16.44 -3.21
C GLN A 105 -1.95 -16.23 -4.19
N ALA A 106 -1.68 -16.23 -5.49
CA ALA A 106 -2.71 -16.15 -6.52
C ALA A 106 -3.65 -17.37 -6.48
N HIS A 107 -3.07 -18.57 -6.35
CA HIS A 107 -3.85 -19.79 -6.20
C HIS A 107 -4.65 -19.82 -4.89
N ALA A 108 -4.06 -19.35 -3.78
CA ALA A 108 -4.78 -19.23 -2.51
C ALA A 108 -5.98 -18.28 -2.63
N LEU A 109 -5.78 -17.12 -3.27
CA LEU A 109 -6.84 -16.14 -3.51
C LEU A 109 -7.95 -16.71 -4.40
N GLY A 110 -7.59 -17.38 -5.50
CA GLY A 110 -8.56 -17.97 -6.43
C GLY A 110 -9.44 -19.05 -5.80
N ARG A 111 -8.96 -19.74 -4.75
CA ARG A 111 -9.76 -20.69 -3.98
C ARG A 111 -10.67 -20.06 -2.94
N ALA A 112 -10.34 -18.85 -2.48
CA ALA A 112 -11.05 -18.19 -1.39
C ALA A 112 -12.10 -17.18 -1.89
N LEU A 113 -11.90 -16.56 -3.05
CA LEU A 113 -12.83 -15.56 -3.56
C LEU A 113 -14.07 -16.21 -4.19
N PRO A 114 -15.28 -15.67 -3.91
CA PRO A 114 -16.48 -16.01 -4.66
C PRO A 114 -16.31 -15.69 -6.15
N ALA A 115 -16.87 -16.53 -7.03
CA ALA A 115 -16.72 -16.38 -8.48
C ALA A 115 -17.21 -15.03 -9.02
N ALA A 116 -18.28 -14.47 -8.43
CA ALA A 116 -18.78 -13.14 -8.79
C ALA A 116 -17.74 -12.04 -8.52
N VAL A 117 -17.08 -12.08 -7.36
CA VAL A 117 -16.02 -11.13 -7.01
C VAL A 117 -14.81 -11.33 -7.92
N MET A 118 -14.44 -12.58 -8.21
CA MET A 118 -13.29 -12.87 -9.06
C MET A 118 -13.48 -12.39 -10.51
N ARG A 119 -14.73 -12.42 -11.02
CA ARG A 119 -15.06 -11.90 -12.35
C ARG A 119 -15.02 -10.37 -12.39
N ASP A 120 -15.51 -9.72 -11.34
CA ASP A 120 -15.74 -8.27 -11.34
C ASP A 120 -14.52 -7.47 -10.82
N ALA A 121 -13.61 -8.12 -10.09
CA ALA A 121 -12.43 -7.47 -9.51
C ALA A 121 -11.20 -7.46 -10.44
N GLN A 122 -10.41 -6.38 -10.36
CA GLN A 122 -9.12 -6.29 -11.02
C GLN A 122 -8.06 -7.05 -10.21
N ILE A 123 -7.60 -8.20 -10.70
CA ILE A 123 -6.53 -8.98 -10.05
C ILE A 123 -5.21 -8.74 -10.79
N VAL A 124 -4.18 -8.30 -10.06
CA VAL A 124 -2.84 -8.02 -10.60
C VAL A 124 -1.82 -8.86 -9.87
N LEU A 125 -1.03 -9.63 -10.62
CA LEU A 125 0.07 -10.44 -10.09
C LEU A 125 1.37 -9.63 -10.08
N ALA A 126 2.10 -9.73 -8.98
CA ALA A 126 3.43 -9.15 -8.80
C ALA A 126 4.42 -10.23 -8.37
N ASP A 127 5.70 -10.00 -8.69
CA ASP A 127 6.80 -10.82 -8.18
C ASP A 127 6.79 -10.83 -6.65
N GLU A 128 7.27 -11.91 -6.02
CA GLU A 128 7.36 -12.00 -4.57
C GLU A 128 8.20 -10.87 -3.95
N PRO A 129 7.91 -10.45 -2.69
CA PRO A 129 8.56 -9.29 -2.09
C PRO A 129 10.09 -9.45 -1.97
N ALA A 130 10.59 -10.66 -1.73
CA ALA A 130 12.01 -10.98 -1.72
C ALA A 130 12.67 -10.72 -3.09
N LEU A 131 12.03 -11.15 -4.19
CA LEU A 131 12.50 -10.91 -5.54
C LEU A 131 12.44 -9.43 -5.92
N VAL A 132 11.36 -8.74 -5.53
CA VAL A 132 11.24 -7.30 -5.71
C VAL A 132 12.35 -6.56 -4.98
N LEU A 133 12.70 -6.98 -3.76
CA LEU A 133 13.79 -6.36 -3.00
C LEU A 133 15.14 -6.55 -3.71
N ALA A 134 15.40 -7.75 -4.21
CA ALA A 134 16.68 -8.17 -4.79
C ALA A 134 16.91 -7.68 -6.24
N ARG A 135 15.86 -7.62 -7.09
CA ARG A 135 16.02 -7.42 -8.55
C ARG A 135 15.43 -6.10 -9.03
N ALA A 136 16.21 -5.35 -9.80
CA ALA A 136 15.77 -4.07 -10.37
C ALA A 136 14.58 -4.22 -11.35
N GLU A 137 14.56 -5.30 -12.14
CA GLU A 137 13.48 -5.58 -13.08
C GLU A 137 12.15 -5.85 -12.36
N ALA A 138 12.17 -6.60 -11.26
CA ALA A 138 10.99 -6.86 -10.44
C ALA A 138 10.43 -5.56 -9.83
N LYS A 139 11.30 -4.61 -9.43
CA LYS A 139 10.87 -3.26 -9.01
C LYS A 139 10.18 -2.49 -10.13
N ARG A 140 10.70 -2.57 -11.36
CA ARG A 140 10.08 -1.92 -12.53
C ARG A 140 8.72 -2.53 -12.87
N ARG A 141 8.61 -3.87 -12.84
CA ARG A 141 7.34 -4.57 -13.03
C ARG A 141 6.32 -4.19 -11.96
N LEU A 142 6.72 -4.19 -10.68
CA LEU A 142 5.87 -3.71 -9.59
C LEU A 142 5.42 -2.27 -9.81
N TRP A 143 6.32 -1.37 -10.19
CA TRP A 143 5.97 0.03 -10.43
C TRP A 143 4.95 0.19 -11.57
N ASN A 144 5.09 -0.60 -12.64
CA ASN A 144 4.13 -0.61 -13.75
C ASN A 144 2.77 -1.17 -13.32
N ALA A 145 2.76 -2.28 -12.58
CA ALA A 145 1.56 -2.87 -12.00
C ALA A 145 0.80 -1.87 -11.12
N LEU A 146 1.49 -1.20 -10.20
CA LEU A 146 0.90 -0.20 -9.32
C LEU A 146 0.37 1.02 -10.07
N ARG A 147 1.08 1.49 -11.11
CA ARG A 147 0.59 2.59 -11.96
C ARG A 147 -0.68 2.21 -12.71
N SER A 148 -0.75 0.97 -13.23
CA SER A 148 -1.95 0.44 -13.88
C SER A 148 -3.12 0.38 -12.89
N LEU A 149 -2.88 -0.21 -11.71
CA LEU A 149 -3.88 -0.35 -10.65
C LEU A 149 -4.44 1.00 -10.20
N ARG A 150 -3.57 2.00 -10.01
CA ARG A 150 -3.98 3.37 -9.67
C ARG A 150 -4.90 3.98 -10.72
N ARG A 151 -4.63 3.75 -12.01
CA ARG A 151 -5.49 4.24 -13.11
C ARG A 151 -6.84 3.53 -13.10
N ALA A 152 -6.86 2.21 -12.93
CA ALA A 152 -8.09 1.42 -12.84
C ALA A 152 -8.97 1.89 -11.67
N LEU A 153 -8.39 2.07 -10.49
CA LEU A 153 -9.12 2.56 -9.31
C LEU A 153 -9.63 4.00 -9.47
N ALA A 154 -8.89 4.86 -10.18
CA ALA A 154 -9.33 6.22 -10.47
C ALA A 154 -10.47 6.27 -11.50
N ALA A 155 -10.45 5.39 -12.51
CA ALA A 155 -11.52 5.30 -13.51
C ALA A 155 -12.81 4.77 -12.89
N ALA A 156 -12.69 3.83 -11.96
CA ALA A 156 -13.82 3.17 -11.33
C ALA A 156 -14.42 4.04 -10.18
N GLY A 157 -13.70 5.03 -9.66
CA GLY A 157 -14.21 5.96 -8.65
C GLY A 157 -14.99 7.16 -9.19
N LYS A 158 -15.19 7.24 -10.51
CA LYS A 158 -16.13 8.15 -11.17
C LYS A 158 -17.48 7.50 -11.29
#